data_AF-A0A934HKH1-F1
#
_entry.id   AF-A0A934HKH1-F1
#
_cell.length_a   1.000
_cell.length_b   1.000
_cell.length_c   1.000
_cell.angle_alpha   90.00
_cell.angle_beta   90.00
_cell.angle_gamma   90.00
#
_symmetry.space_group_name_H-M   'P 1'
#
loop_
_entity.id
_entity.type
_entity.pdbx_description
1 polymer ?
#
loop_
_entity_poly.entity_id
_entity_poly.type
_entity_poly.pdbx_seq_one_letter_code
_entity_poly.pdbx_strand_id
1 'polypeptide(L)' 'MTGTRRLTAAAALALVLGILALDKATSTPLDPFRAPPILALGSGQASGGAHCAALPSK' A
#
# COMPACT_ATOMS: atom_id res chain seq x y z
N MET A 1 22.19 -10.94 -26.86
CA MET A 1 22.15 -10.32 -25.51
C MET A 1 20.76 -10.47 -24.88
N THR A 2 20.27 -11.70 -24.69
CA THR A 2 18.90 -11.98 -24.20
C THR A 2 18.87 -12.69 -22.85
N GLY A 3 19.92 -13.44 -22.49
CA GLY A 3 20.00 -14.19 -21.23
C GLY A 3 20.04 -13.30 -19.98
N THR A 4 20.89 -12.28 -19.97
CA THR A 4 21.01 -11.35 -18.83
C THR A 4 19.71 -10.58 -18.58
N ARG A 5 19.03 -10.11 -19.62
CA ARG A 5 17.71 -9.46 -19.51
C ARG A 5 16.64 -10.37 -18.89
N ARG A 6 16.59 -11.65 -19.29
CA ARG A 6 15.63 -12.62 -18.74
C ARG A 6 15.94 -12.94 -17.28
N LEU A 7 17.22 -13.10 -16.94
CA LEU A 7 17.65 -13.32 -15.56
C LEU A 7 17.29 -12.13 -14.66
N THR A 8 17.61 -10.91 -15.09
CA THR A 8 17.28 -9.70 -14.32
C THR A 8 15.77 -9.52 -14.15
N ALA A 9 14.98 -9.81 -15.18
CA ALA A 9 13.52 -9.74 -15.10
C ALA A 9 12.96 -10.78 -14.13
N ALA A 10 13.45 -12.03 -14.19
CA ALA A 10 13.04 -13.09 -13.28
C ALA A 10 13.40 -12.75 -11.82
N ALA A 11 14.61 -12.24 -11.58
CA ALA A 11 15.05 -11.82 -10.25
C ALA A 11 14.20 -10.67 -9.70
N ALA A 12 13.90 -9.66 -10.53
CA ALA A 12 13.04 -8.55 -10.14
C ALA A 12 11.62 -9.02 -9.79
N LEU A 13 11.03 -9.89 -10.61
CA LEU A 13 9.70 -10.45 -10.35
C LEU A 13 9.68 -11.30 -9.07
N ALA A 14 10.70 -12.13 -8.87
CA ALA A 14 10.83 -12.93 -7.65
C ALA A 14 10.94 -12.03 -6.40
N LEU A 15 11.72 -10.95 -6.47
CA LEU A 15 11.84 -9.99 -5.38
C LEU A 15 10.50 -9.32 -5.06
N VAL A 16 9.78 -8.84 -6.08
CA VAL A 16 8.47 -8.20 -5.89
C VAL A 16 7.48 -9.16 -5.25
N LEU A 17 7.39 -10.40 -5.76
CA LEU A 17 6.52 -11.43 -5.17
C LEU A 17 6.92 -11.76 -3.73
N GLY A 18 8.21 -11.83 -3.44
CA GLY A 18 8.72 -12.03 -2.09
C GLY A 18 8.32 -10.92 -1.12
N ILE A 19 8.42 -9.66 -1.55
CA ILE A 19 7.98 -8.51 -0.74
C ILE A 19 6.48 -8.57 -0.47
N LEU A 20 5.66 -8.84 -1.49
CA LEU A 20 4.20 -8.95 -1.35
C LEU A 20 3.79 -10.11 -0.43
N ALA A 21 4.47 -11.25 -0.53
CA ALA A 21 4.22 -12.38 0.35
C ALA A 21 4.57 -12.05 1.82
N LEU A 22 5.70 -11.37 2.03
CA LEU A 22 6.13 -10.92 3.36
C LEU A 22 5.17 -9.89 3.95
N ASP A 23 4.78 -8.87 3.17
CA ASP A 23 3.78 -7.88 3.57
C ASP A 23 2.46 -8.56 3.97
N LYS A 24 1.93 -9.44 3.12
CA LYS A 24 0.71 -10.20 3.42
C LYS A 24 0.83 -11.06 4.68
N ALA A 25 1.99 -11.64 4.95
CA ALA A 25 2.20 -12.52 6.10
C ALA A 25 2.36 -11.75 7.42
N THR A 26 2.77 -10.48 7.37
CA THR A 26 3.15 -9.69 8.55
C THR A 26 2.22 -8.51 8.84
N SER A 27 1.52 -8.01 7.82
CA SER A 27 0.63 -6.87 7.94
C SER A 27 -0.69 -7.23 8.64
N THR A 28 -1.13 -6.35 9.54
CA THR A 28 -2.47 -6.40 10.13
C THR A 28 -3.49 -5.75 9.20
N PRO A 29 -4.79 -6.13 9.24
CA PRO A 29 -5.82 -5.42 8.51
C PRO A 29 -5.76 -3.92 8.79
N LEU A 30 -5.73 -3.10 7.73
CA LEU A 30 -5.70 -1.65 7.86
C LEU A 30 -7.05 -1.17 8.41
N ASP A 31 -7.02 -0.47 9.55
CA ASP A 31 -8.19 0.24 10.07
C ASP A 31 -8.29 1.61 9.36
N PRO A 32 -9.27 1.80 8.47
CA PRO A 32 -9.40 3.05 7.71
C PRO A 32 -9.70 4.27 8.60
N PHE A 33 -10.24 4.04 9.81
CA PHE A 33 -10.60 5.09 10.76
C PHE A 33 -9.45 5.47 11.70
N ARG A 34 -8.40 4.65 11.73
CA ARG A 34 -7.19 4.90 12.54
C ARG A 34 -5.95 5.12 11.69
N ALA A 35 -6.11 5.16 10.36
CA ALA A 35 -5.04 5.53 9.46
C ALA A 35 -4.59 6.98 9.78
N PRO A 36 -3.29 7.22 9.99
CA PRO A 36 -2.79 8.58 10.18
C PRO A 36 -3.08 9.40 8.92
N PRO A 37 -3.31 10.72 9.05
CA PRO A 37 -3.51 11.58 7.90
C PRO A 37 -2.30 11.45 6.97
N ILE A 38 -2.56 11.06 5.72
CA ILE A 38 -1.55 11.09 4.67
C ILE A 38 -0.95 12.49 4.62
N LEU A 39 0.38 12.58 4.67
CA LEU A 39 1.11 13.83 4.43
C LEU A 39 0.64 14.37 3.08
N ALA A 40 -0.26 15.35 3.12
CA ALA A 40 -0.85 15.93 1.94
C ALA A 40 0.12 16.95 1.36
N LEU A 41 1.16 16.49 0.67
CA LEU A 41 2.20 17.32 0.03
C LEU A 41 1.68 18.23 -1.11
N GLY A 42 0.37 18.50 -1.20
CA GLY A 42 -0.13 19.44 -2.22
C GLY A 42 -1.63 19.52 -2.48
N SER A 43 -2.52 18.82 -1.75
CA SER A 43 -3.96 18.86 -2.05
C SER A 43 -4.82 19.69 -1.11
N GLY A 44 -4.29 20.21 0.00
CA GLY A 44 -5.05 21.01 0.97
C GLY A 44 -6.12 20.17 1.69
N GLN A 45 -5.92 19.93 2.98
CA GLN A 45 -6.80 19.13 3.85
C GLN A 45 -6.90 17.64 3.46
N ALA A 46 -6.22 16.80 4.24
CA ALA A 46 -6.76 15.48 4.52
C ALA A 46 -8.03 15.72 5.35
N SER A 47 -9.20 15.70 4.70
CA SER A 47 -10.47 15.72 5.43
C SER A 47 -10.42 14.54 6.41
N GLY A 48 -10.48 14.83 7.71
CA GLY A 48 -10.58 13.80 8.74
C GLY A 48 -11.86 13.01 8.51
N GLY A 49 -11.77 11.92 7.73
CA GLY A 49 -12.92 11.28 7.10
C GLY A 49 -13.66 12.24 6.15
N ALA A 50 -13.78 11.89 4.87
CA ALA A 50 -14.83 12.51 4.05
C ALA A 50 -16.19 12.30 4.75
N HIS A 51 -17.18 13.18 4.54
CA HIS A 51 -18.51 13.02 5.13
C HIS A 51 -19.15 11.64 4.82
N CYS A 52 -18.78 11.02 3.70
CA CYS A 52 -19.19 9.66 3.31
C CYS A 52 -18.41 8.53 4.00
N ALA A 53 -17.37 8.85 4.76
CA ALA A 53 -16.49 7.92 5.49
C ALA A 53 -16.67 8.06 7.01
N ALA A 54 -17.75 8.69 7.48
CA ALA A 54 -18.11 8.66 8.90
C ALA A 54 -18.50 7.23 9.30
N LEU A 55 -18.06 6.80 10.48
CA LEU A 55 -18.54 5.55 11.09
C LEU A 55 -20.08 5.60 11.17
N PRO A 56 -20.80 4.52 10.81
CA PRO A 56 -22.23 4.46 11.04
C PRO A 56 -22.49 4.65 12.54
N SER A 57 -23.34 5.62 12.86
CA SER A 57 -23.84 5.76 14.24
C SER A 57 -24.79 4.60 14.53
N LYS A 58 -24.76 4.07 15.76
CA LYS A 58 -25.81 3.15 16.22
C LYS A 58 -27.17 3.83 16.18
#